data_AF-A0A8J5UHM6-F1
#
_entry.id   AF-A0A8J5UHM6-F1
#
_cell.length_a   1.000
_cell.length_b   1.000
_cell.length_c   1.000
_cell.angle_alpha   90.00
_cell.angle_beta   90.00
_cell.angle_gamma   90.00
#
_symmetry.space_group_name_H-M   'P 1'
#
loop_
_entity.id
_entity.type
_entity.pdbx_description
1 polymer ?
#
loop_
_entity_poly.entity_id
_entity_poly.type
_entity_poly.pdbx_seq_one_letter_code
_entity_poly.pdbx_strand_id
1 'polypeptide(L)'
;MREETDVGIRQRTPLNTKQLHNAGRTLSHLVQQLLKRANAHDKSNLPSPSFDEAMQLANDKTSFRYLVENDPERVIKNRIDLNSDLRKVVGSTLSLKEKVGRVCYNLLVSAYPADMHTYNTLIVAFDKHGYKYLSEPVVNSFYYYRRLRPTPSTFVAILNHYKNSGNHGRFLRSLASLAGLDGETGAKLRRRLADETYDGAVDERRKSYKVQTWTQTGDYFWEHAPLDKPLIEAAIQGLLHMKLFDQAAEFFVTCMKAKVVLSTHVIRQLFDECIVALDWRSAVRLIQGFTDCSITWPSMLLGRDQDTSYLISRVRILLDLAGLRDASGEVPTSTLDNLSISRYDFYRFLSDLASADSTSQIDMQGSSAQTRDSASDPVSASKRRLLQIEALWKEQDLVGKTTRSIESKLLYPEFSPEFRMSMAFHIGNAAADQTVELDGEIMEVMSQLPLSERVERGITECKSFQGSNNSRAESGNIIEEVQELRRDTSEEQGKAEAGRLLRDEELDIISAQKAITVKRMNANAAECTLRARPMRLTAWPVTEQQVGYLQRASFG
;
A
#
# COMPACT_ATOMS: atom_id res chain seq x y z
N MET A 1 12.94 -0.34 25.62
CA MET A 1 11.88 0.09 26.56
C MET A 1 10.97 -1.11 26.82
N ARG A 2 10.71 -1.47 28.08
CA ARG A 2 9.71 -2.50 28.40
C ARG A 2 8.34 -1.81 28.51
N GLU A 3 7.58 -1.80 27.41
CA GLU A 3 6.23 -1.21 27.37
C GLU A 3 5.29 -1.81 28.43
N GLU A 4 5.56 -3.05 28.88
CA GLU A 4 4.79 -3.77 29.90
C GLU A 4 4.72 -3.04 31.27
N THR A 5 5.74 -2.26 31.59
CA THR A 5 5.88 -1.56 32.88
C THR A 5 5.74 -0.04 32.77
N ASP A 6 5.58 0.48 31.56
CA ASP A 6 5.56 1.92 31.33
C ASP A 6 4.18 2.52 31.64
N VAL A 7 4.11 3.23 32.76
CA VAL A 7 2.90 3.93 33.24
C VAL A 7 2.53 5.11 32.33
N GLY A 8 3.48 5.63 31.52
CA GLY A 8 3.24 6.71 30.57
C GLY A 8 2.38 6.30 29.37
N ILE A 9 2.28 4.99 29.08
CA ILE A 9 1.48 4.48 27.97
C ILE A 9 0.01 4.42 28.39
N ARG A 10 -0.81 5.28 27.79
CA ARG A 10 -2.25 5.28 28.02
C ARG A 10 -2.88 3.99 27.47
N GLN A 11 -3.54 3.23 28.34
CA GLN A 11 -4.24 2.01 27.97
C GLN A 11 -5.76 2.21 27.97
N ARG A 12 -6.49 1.38 27.21
CA ARG A 12 -7.95 1.30 27.27
C ARG A 12 -8.36 0.05 28.04
N THR A 13 -8.55 0.22 29.35
CA THR A 13 -8.98 -0.82 30.30
C THR A 13 -10.51 -0.80 30.46
N PRO A 14 -11.15 -1.94 30.76
CA PRO A 14 -12.57 -1.96 31.08
C PRO A 14 -12.81 -1.33 32.45
N LEU A 15 -13.65 -0.31 32.50
CA LEU A 15 -14.04 0.41 33.72
C LEU A 15 -15.27 -0.22 34.38
N ASN A 16 -16.18 -0.76 33.57
CA ASN A 16 -17.47 -1.28 34.04
C ASN A 16 -17.58 -2.79 33.79
N THR A 17 -18.41 -3.48 34.57
CA THR A 17 -18.72 -4.92 34.40
C THR A 17 -19.21 -5.27 33.00
N LYS A 18 -20.01 -4.40 32.36
CA LYS A 18 -20.44 -4.56 30.95
C LYS A 18 -19.26 -4.53 29.98
N GLN A 19 -18.29 -3.64 30.20
CA GLN A 19 -17.08 -3.56 29.36
C GLN A 19 -16.18 -4.77 29.60
N LEU A 20 -16.10 -5.25 30.84
CA LEU A 20 -15.35 -6.46 31.21
C LEU A 20 -15.97 -7.71 30.57
N HIS A 21 -17.29 -7.85 30.61
CA HIS A 21 -18.01 -8.94 29.94
C HIS A 21 -17.80 -8.91 28.42
N ASN A 22 -17.85 -7.73 27.80
CA ASN A 22 -17.56 -7.58 26.37
C ASN A 22 -16.09 -7.92 26.03
N ALA A 23 -15.15 -7.57 26.91
CA ALA A 23 -13.75 -7.96 26.77
C ALA A 23 -13.61 -9.51 26.82
N GLY A 24 -14.36 -10.17 27.71
CA GLY A 24 -14.39 -11.63 27.81
C GLY A 24 -14.90 -12.26 26.52
N ARG A 25 -16.10 -11.85 26.08
CA ARG A 25 -16.71 -12.36 24.83
C ARG A 25 -15.81 -12.18 23.60
N THR A 26 -15.17 -11.03 23.46
CA THR A 26 -14.26 -10.76 22.32
C THR A 26 -12.97 -11.59 22.40
N LEU A 27 -12.47 -11.86 23.62
CA LEU A 27 -11.34 -12.77 23.82
C LEU A 27 -11.73 -14.23 23.51
N SER A 28 -12.90 -14.71 23.98
CA SER A 28 -13.39 -16.06 23.65
C SER A 28 -13.50 -16.25 22.14
N HIS A 29 -13.99 -15.24 21.41
CA HIS A 29 -14.05 -15.28 19.96
C HIS A 29 -12.66 -15.42 19.32
N LEU A 30 -11.66 -14.65 19.79
CA LEU A 30 -10.27 -14.80 19.34
C LEU A 30 -9.73 -16.20 19.64
N VAL A 31 -9.93 -16.70 20.86
CA VAL A 31 -9.48 -18.04 21.27
C VAL A 31 -10.11 -19.12 20.41
N GLN A 32 -11.42 -19.07 20.16
CA GLN A 32 -12.09 -20.01 19.25
C GLN A 32 -11.51 -19.97 17.84
N GLN A 33 -11.16 -18.78 17.32
CA GLN A 33 -10.50 -18.68 16.02
C GLN A 33 -9.09 -19.30 16.02
N LEU A 34 -8.30 -19.08 17.08
CA LEU A 34 -6.98 -19.67 17.22
C LEU A 34 -7.04 -21.20 17.31
N LEU A 35 -7.93 -21.74 18.15
CA LEU A 35 -8.12 -23.19 18.31
C LEU A 35 -8.60 -23.84 17.01
N LYS A 36 -9.55 -23.22 16.30
CA LYS A 36 -10.03 -23.72 15.00
C LYS A 36 -8.90 -23.78 13.96
N ARG A 37 -8.07 -22.74 13.88
CA ARG A 37 -6.94 -22.70 12.95
C ARG A 37 -5.84 -23.68 13.34
N ALA A 38 -5.55 -23.84 14.63
CA ALA A 38 -4.61 -24.85 15.10
C ALA A 38 -5.08 -26.26 14.74
N ASN A 39 -6.37 -26.57 14.92
CA ASN A 39 -6.91 -27.88 14.54
C ASN A 39 -6.88 -28.14 13.03
N ALA A 40 -7.09 -27.10 12.20
CA ALA A 40 -7.03 -27.23 10.75
C ALA A 40 -5.61 -27.52 10.24
N HIS A 41 -4.58 -26.94 10.87
CA HIS A 41 -3.19 -27.06 10.45
C HIS A 41 -2.45 -28.24 11.09
N ASP A 42 -2.80 -28.62 12.32
CA ASP A 42 -2.19 -29.76 13.02
C ASP A 42 -3.12 -30.98 12.96
N LYS A 43 -2.89 -31.86 11.98
CA LYS A 43 -3.61 -33.13 11.87
C LYS A 43 -2.98 -34.24 12.71
N SER A 44 -2.01 -33.94 13.56
CA SER A 44 -1.44 -34.96 14.44
C SER A 44 -2.48 -35.43 15.46
N ASN A 45 -2.44 -36.73 15.75
CA ASN A 45 -3.23 -37.37 16.80
C ASN A 45 -2.49 -37.36 18.15
N LEU A 46 -1.52 -36.46 18.32
CA LEU A 46 -0.78 -36.34 19.57
C LEU A 46 -1.71 -35.80 20.67
N PRO A 47 -1.65 -36.36 21.89
CA PRO A 47 -2.47 -35.89 23.00
C PRO A 47 -2.13 -34.43 23.29
N SER A 48 -3.15 -33.57 23.27
CA SER A 48 -3.02 -32.12 23.47
C SER A 48 -3.97 -31.68 24.60
N PRO A 49 -3.67 -32.04 25.86
CA PRO A 49 -4.60 -31.83 26.97
C PRO A 49 -4.97 -30.36 27.17
N SER A 50 -4.03 -29.43 26.99
CA SER A 50 -4.31 -28.00 27.13
C SER A 50 -5.19 -27.47 26.00
N PHE A 51 -5.20 -28.13 24.84
CA PHE A 51 -6.09 -27.78 23.74
C PHE A 51 -7.55 -28.14 24.04
N ASP A 52 -7.76 -29.35 24.58
CA ASP A 52 -9.09 -29.83 24.94
C ASP A 52 -9.68 -29.03 26.11
N GLU A 53 -8.88 -28.74 27.13
CA GLU A 53 -9.27 -27.90 28.27
C GLU A 53 -9.60 -26.46 27.82
N ALA A 54 -8.77 -25.87 26.96
CA ALA A 54 -9.05 -24.55 26.40
C ALA A 54 -10.33 -24.53 25.54
N MET A 55 -10.64 -25.63 24.83
CA MET A 55 -11.86 -25.74 24.05
C MET A 55 -13.11 -25.78 24.94
N GLN A 56 -13.06 -26.51 26.05
CA GLN A 56 -14.13 -26.53 27.05
C GLN A 56 -14.34 -25.14 27.66
N LEU A 57 -13.26 -24.52 28.14
CA LEU A 57 -13.30 -23.18 28.75
C LEU A 57 -13.73 -22.07 27.78
N ALA A 58 -13.45 -22.21 26.47
CA ALA A 58 -13.88 -21.25 25.46
C ALA A 58 -15.38 -21.31 25.16
N ASN A 59 -16.04 -22.43 25.45
CA ASN A 59 -17.49 -22.60 25.34
C ASN A 59 -18.21 -22.11 26.59
N ASP A 60 -17.54 -22.13 27.73
CA ASP A 60 -18.02 -21.54 28.98
C ASP A 60 -17.90 -20.00 28.96
N LYS A 61 -18.73 -19.32 29.76
CA LYS A 61 -18.66 -17.86 29.88
C LYS A 61 -17.37 -17.46 30.61
N THR A 62 -16.41 -16.94 29.84
CA THR A 62 -15.19 -16.33 30.40
C THR A 62 -15.56 -15.22 31.36
N SER A 63 -15.20 -15.40 32.62
CA SER A 63 -15.50 -14.45 33.68
C SER A 63 -14.18 -13.95 34.25
N PHE A 64 -13.68 -12.82 33.74
CA PHE A 64 -12.57 -12.14 34.40
C PHE A 64 -12.99 -11.79 35.82
N ARG A 65 -12.17 -12.17 36.80
CA ARG A 65 -12.54 -12.13 38.22
C ARG A 65 -12.44 -10.73 38.82
N TYR A 66 -11.60 -9.86 38.26
CA TYR A 66 -11.31 -8.56 38.84
C TYR A 66 -11.36 -7.43 37.79
N LEU A 67 -11.91 -6.28 38.20
CA LEU A 67 -11.72 -5.01 37.50
C LEU A 67 -10.26 -4.54 37.71
N VAL A 68 -9.69 -3.92 36.67
CA VAL A 68 -8.28 -3.48 36.66
C VAL A 68 -8.00 -2.41 37.73
N GLU A 69 -9.01 -1.64 38.13
CA GLU A 69 -8.88 -0.53 39.09
C GLU A 69 -8.61 -0.96 40.53
N ASN A 70 -8.90 -2.23 40.87
CA ASN A 70 -8.85 -2.67 42.26
C ASN A 70 -7.43 -2.92 42.78
N ASP A 71 -6.45 -3.19 41.89
CA ASP A 71 -5.04 -3.41 42.26
C ASP A 71 -4.11 -3.27 41.03
N PRO A 72 -3.52 -2.10 40.77
CA PRO A 72 -2.68 -1.88 39.58
C PRO A 72 -1.36 -2.67 39.61
N GLU A 73 -0.80 -2.93 40.79
CA GLU A 73 0.47 -3.65 40.93
C GLU A 73 0.30 -5.13 40.57
N ARG A 74 -0.79 -5.76 41.03
CA ARG A 74 -1.13 -7.14 40.62
C ARG A 74 -1.42 -7.26 39.14
N VAL A 75 -2.03 -6.25 38.53
CA VAL A 75 -2.28 -6.22 37.09
C VAL A 75 -0.97 -6.20 36.31
N ILE A 76 -0.01 -5.35 36.71
CA ILE A 76 1.31 -5.28 36.08
C ILE A 76 2.04 -6.62 36.23
N LYS A 77 2.08 -7.18 37.44
CA LYS A 77 2.71 -8.48 37.69
C LYS A 77 2.09 -9.59 36.84
N ASN A 78 0.76 -9.71 36.84
CA ASN A 78 0.06 -10.71 36.03
C ASN A 78 0.34 -10.54 34.53
N ARG A 79 0.47 -9.32 34.01
CA ARG A 79 0.81 -9.07 32.60
C ARG A 79 2.22 -9.50 32.25
N ILE A 80 3.19 -9.19 33.11
CA ILE A 80 4.59 -9.60 32.92
C ILE A 80 4.68 -11.12 32.91
N ASP A 81 4.05 -11.78 33.89
CA ASP A 81 4.03 -13.23 34.04
C ASP A 81 3.35 -13.88 32.81
N LEU A 82 2.16 -13.40 32.45
CA LEU A 82 1.42 -13.88 31.27
C LEU A 82 2.24 -13.73 29.98
N ASN A 83 2.79 -12.55 29.69
CA ASN A 83 3.53 -12.31 28.46
C ASN A 83 4.84 -13.11 28.42
N SER A 84 5.52 -13.26 29.55
CA SER A 84 6.70 -14.10 29.68
C SER A 84 6.39 -15.55 29.34
N ASP A 85 5.30 -16.09 29.90
CA ASP A 85 4.90 -17.47 29.67
C ASP A 85 4.36 -17.72 28.27
N LEU A 86 3.60 -16.77 27.70
CA LEU A 86 3.17 -16.83 26.29
C LEU A 86 4.37 -16.92 25.34
N ARG A 87 5.43 -16.12 25.57
CA ARG A 87 6.66 -16.17 24.76
C ARG A 87 7.35 -17.53 24.87
N LYS A 88 7.46 -18.10 26.08
CA LYS A 88 8.05 -19.43 26.30
C LYS A 88 7.23 -20.54 25.64
N VAL A 89 5.91 -20.49 25.76
CA VAL A 89 5.01 -21.51 25.20
C VAL A 89 5.12 -21.54 23.68
N VAL A 90 5.04 -20.38 23.01
CA VAL A 90 5.13 -20.32 21.54
C VAL A 90 6.51 -20.80 21.05
N GLY A 91 7.58 -20.46 21.78
CA GLY A 91 8.94 -20.87 21.45
C GLY A 91 9.33 -22.29 21.86
N SER A 92 8.43 -23.06 22.48
CA SER A 92 8.70 -24.43 22.93
C SER A 92 8.80 -25.43 21.77
N THR A 93 9.20 -26.67 22.06
CA THR A 93 9.23 -27.79 21.11
C THR A 93 7.91 -28.58 21.04
N LEU A 94 6.87 -28.12 21.74
CA LEU A 94 5.56 -28.77 21.81
C LEU A 94 4.87 -28.85 20.43
N SER A 95 3.88 -29.75 20.30
CA SER A 95 3.01 -29.80 19.11
C SER A 95 2.25 -28.49 18.94
N LEU A 96 1.82 -28.21 17.71
CA LEU A 96 1.14 -26.94 17.41
C LEU A 96 -0.19 -26.83 18.18
N LYS A 97 -0.97 -27.91 18.26
CA LYS A 97 -2.18 -27.98 19.09
C LYS A 97 -1.91 -27.69 20.56
N GLU A 98 -0.89 -28.32 21.15
CA GLU A 98 -0.57 -28.14 22.56
C GLU A 98 -0.05 -26.72 22.84
N LYS A 99 0.77 -26.14 21.94
CA LYS A 99 1.22 -24.74 22.02
C LYS A 99 0.05 -23.78 22.04
N VAL A 100 -0.84 -23.90 21.05
CA VAL A 100 -1.98 -22.99 20.91
C VAL A 100 -2.97 -23.22 22.05
N GLY A 101 -3.18 -24.48 22.45
CA GLY A 101 -3.98 -24.85 23.62
C GLY A 101 -3.50 -24.15 24.88
N ARG A 102 -2.21 -24.23 25.21
CA ARG A 102 -1.62 -23.53 26.37
C ARG A 102 -1.72 -22.01 26.28
N VAL A 103 -1.49 -21.43 25.10
CA VAL A 103 -1.69 -19.98 24.88
C VAL A 103 -3.14 -19.60 25.17
N CYS A 104 -4.09 -20.32 24.59
CA CYS A 104 -5.51 -20.07 24.78
C CYS A 104 -5.95 -20.28 26.23
N TYR A 105 -5.49 -21.34 26.88
CA TYR A 105 -5.74 -21.63 28.29
C TYR A 105 -5.26 -20.47 29.18
N ASN A 106 -4.00 -20.03 29.01
CA ASN A 106 -3.43 -18.94 29.80
C ASN A 106 -4.21 -17.63 29.60
N LEU A 107 -4.70 -17.36 28.38
CA LEU A 107 -5.54 -16.18 28.11
C LEU A 107 -6.92 -16.26 28.79
N LEU A 108 -7.53 -17.45 28.84
CA LEU A 108 -8.86 -17.66 29.43
C LEU A 108 -8.83 -17.69 30.97
N VAL A 109 -7.77 -18.26 31.56
CA VAL A 109 -7.63 -18.42 33.02
C VAL A 109 -7.06 -17.17 33.69
N SER A 110 -6.39 -16.30 32.93
CA SER A 110 -5.88 -15.03 33.45
C SER A 110 -6.97 -14.23 34.19
N ALA A 111 -6.65 -13.81 35.41
CA ALA A 111 -7.60 -13.10 36.28
C ALA A 111 -8.01 -11.72 35.71
N TYR A 112 -7.16 -11.16 34.84
CA TYR A 112 -7.34 -9.86 34.20
C TYR A 112 -7.37 -9.98 32.66
N PRO A 113 -8.08 -9.09 31.95
CA PRO A 113 -8.15 -9.10 30.50
C PRO A 113 -6.80 -8.79 29.84
N ALA A 114 -6.45 -9.59 28.82
CA ALA A 114 -5.28 -9.39 27.98
C ALA A 114 -5.26 -8.00 27.34
N ASP A 115 -4.18 -7.24 27.49
CA ASP A 115 -4.03 -5.86 27.01
C ASP A 115 -3.44 -5.79 25.59
N MET A 116 -3.15 -4.56 25.12
CA MET A 116 -2.56 -4.35 23.80
C MET A 116 -1.15 -4.96 23.71
N HIS A 117 -0.37 -4.90 24.79
CA HIS A 117 0.96 -5.48 24.82
C HIS A 117 0.91 -7.00 24.65
N THR A 118 -0.09 -7.65 25.28
CA THR A 118 -0.34 -9.09 25.12
C THR A 118 -0.60 -9.43 23.64
N TYR A 119 -1.38 -8.59 22.94
CA TYR A 119 -1.65 -8.77 21.51
C TYR A 119 -0.36 -8.61 20.68
N ASN A 120 0.44 -7.57 20.93
CA ASN A 120 1.72 -7.38 20.22
C ASN A 120 2.67 -8.55 20.46
N THR A 121 2.71 -9.06 21.68
CA THR A 121 3.51 -10.24 22.05
C THR A 121 3.08 -11.47 21.25
N LEU A 122 1.78 -11.72 21.13
CA LEU A 122 1.25 -12.85 20.36
C LEU A 122 1.54 -12.70 18.86
N ILE A 123 1.35 -11.51 18.29
CA ILE A 123 1.63 -11.24 16.87
C ILE A 123 3.11 -11.55 16.58
N VAL A 124 4.02 -10.91 17.34
CA VAL A 124 5.47 -11.07 17.16
C VAL A 124 5.91 -12.51 17.41
N ALA A 125 5.40 -13.16 18.46
CA ALA A 125 5.78 -14.55 18.77
C ALA A 125 5.33 -15.51 17.66
N PHE A 126 4.08 -15.43 17.22
CA PHE A 126 3.60 -16.31 16.14
C PHE A 126 4.33 -16.05 14.82
N ASP A 127 4.57 -14.80 14.44
CA ASP A 127 5.28 -14.47 13.20
C ASP A 127 6.74 -14.93 13.23
N LYS A 128 7.44 -14.74 14.35
CA LYS A 128 8.84 -15.18 14.51
C LYS A 128 8.99 -16.69 14.32
N HIS A 129 7.98 -17.48 14.71
CA HIS A 129 7.95 -18.92 14.55
C HIS A 129 7.26 -19.39 13.25
N GLY A 130 6.95 -18.48 12.33
CA GLY A 130 6.36 -18.80 11.03
C GLY A 130 4.85 -19.09 11.04
N TYR A 131 4.18 -18.95 12.19
CA TYR A 131 2.75 -19.21 12.34
C TYR A 131 1.88 -18.00 11.94
N LYS A 132 2.09 -17.48 10.73
CA LYS A 132 1.45 -16.25 10.22
C LYS A 132 -0.10 -16.35 10.22
N TYR A 133 -0.63 -17.54 10.02
CA TYR A 133 -2.08 -17.78 10.06
C TYR A 133 -2.68 -17.70 11.49
N LEU A 134 -1.86 -17.75 12.54
CA LEU A 134 -2.27 -17.56 13.94
C LEU A 134 -2.10 -16.12 14.45
N SER A 135 -1.21 -15.33 13.86
CA SER A 135 -1.10 -13.88 14.14
C SER A 135 -2.22 -13.11 13.45
N GLU A 136 -2.66 -13.53 12.27
CA GLU A 136 -3.73 -12.89 11.50
C GLU A 136 -5.07 -12.72 12.28
N PRO A 137 -5.62 -13.70 13.02
CA PRO A 137 -6.78 -13.51 13.90
C PRO A 137 -6.54 -12.48 15.00
N VAL A 138 -5.31 -12.40 15.53
CA VAL A 138 -4.96 -11.45 16.61
C VAL A 138 -4.99 -10.03 16.06
N VAL A 139 -4.44 -9.81 14.86
CA VAL A 139 -4.50 -8.52 14.15
C VAL A 139 -5.94 -8.15 13.79
N ASN A 140 -6.73 -9.10 13.27
CA ASN A 140 -8.15 -8.84 12.96
C ASN A 140 -8.98 -8.57 14.22
N SER A 141 -8.70 -9.27 15.32
CA SER A 141 -9.29 -8.98 16.63
C SER A 141 -8.97 -7.55 17.07
N PHE A 142 -7.72 -7.12 16.92
CA PHE A 142 -7.32 -5.74 17.17
C PHE A 142 -8.12 -4.75 16.31
N TYR A 143 -8.28 -4.94 15.00
CA TYR A 143 -8.97 -3.99 14.12
C TYR A 143 -10.50 -3.98 14.26
N TYR A 144 -11.16 -5.13 14.40
CA TYR A 144 -12.61 -5.21 14.25
C TYR A 144 -13.39 -5.55 15.52
N TYR A 145 -12.78 -6.27 16.46
CA TYR A 145 -13.52 -6.85 17.59
C TYR A 145 -13.19 -6.14 18.91
N ARG A 146 -11.90 -5.92 19.20
CA ARG A 146 -11.44 -5.34 20.46
C ARG A 146 -11.30 -3.82 20.34
N ARG A 147 -11.81 -3.11 21.35
CA ARG A 147 -11.53 -1.68 21.54
C ARG A 147 -10.24 -1.53 22.34
N LEU A 148 -9.11 -1.87 21.74
CA LEU A 148 -7.79 -1.61 22.30
C LEU A 148 -7.29 -0.23 21.88
N ARG A 149 -6.40 0.35 22.69
CA ARG A 149 -5.60 1.52 22.30
C ARG A 149 -4.21 1.03 21.93
N PRO A 150 -3.67 1.39 20.75
CA PRO A 150 -2.33 0.96 20.36
C PRO A 150 -1.27 1.56 21.28
N THR A 151 -0.19 0.81 21.46
CA THR A 151 1.09 1.22 22.03
C THR A 151 2.10 1.51 20.90
N PRO A 152 3.27 2.14 21.18
CA PRO A 152 4.30 2.41 20.17
C PRO A 152 4.70 1.17 19.34
N SER A 153 4.81 -0.01 19.96
CA SER A 153 5.14 -1.27 19.28
C SER A 153 4.01 -1.88 18.45
N THR A 154 2.77 -1.40 18.58
CA THR A 154 1.58 -2.05 17.98
C THR A 154 1.64 -2.06 16.47
N PHE A 155 1.85 -0.89 15.86
CA PHE A 155 1.90 -0.80 14.42
C PHE A 155 3.21 -1.36 13.86
N VAL A 156 4.30 -1.36 14.63
CA VAL A 156 5.54 -2.07 14.26
C VAL A 156 5.26 -3.57 14.14
N ALA A 157 4.55 -4.17 15.09
CA ALA A 157 4.18 -5.59 15.05
C ALA A 157 3.25 -5.89 13.87
N ILE A 158 2.22 -5.06 13.64
CA ILE A 158 1.25 -5.25 12.55
C ILE A 158 1.90 -5.08 11.16
N LEU A 159 2.76 -4.07 10.97
CA LEU A 159 3.45 -3.87 9.69
C LEU A 159 4.43 -5.01 9.40
N ASN A 160 5.17 -5.47 10.41
CA ASN A 160 6.04 -6.65 10.25
C ASN A 160 5.24 -7.93 9.97
N HIS A 161 4.07 -8.08 10.59
CA HIS A 161 3.15 -9.18 10.28
C HIS A 161 2.77 -9.21 8.80
N TYR A 162 2.26 -8.08 8.27
CA TYR A 162 1.85 -8.02 6.88
C TYR A 162 3.02 -8.06 5.89
N LYS A 163 4.20 -7.55 6.27
CA LYS A 163 5.44 -7.78 5.54
C LYS A 163 5.72 -9.28 5.41
N ASN A 164 5.68 -10.00 6.53
CA ASN A 164 5.95 -11.43 6.56
C ASN A 164 4.87 -12.25 5.84
N SER A 165 3.59 -11.87 5.90
CA SER A 165 2.50 -12.58 5.23
C SER A 165 2.39 -12.26 3.74
N GLY A 166 3.09 -11.23 3.24
CA GLY A 166 3.03 -10.81 1.85
C GLY A 166 1.69 -10.14 1.47
N ASN A 167 0.86 -9.76 2.46
CA ASN A 167 -0.42 -9.15 2.19
C ASN A 167 -0.27 -7.64 1.96
N HIS A 168 -0.02 -7.29 0.70
CA HIS A 168 0.17 -5.91 0.25
C HIS A 168 -0.98 -4.98 0.61
N GLY A 169 -2.23 -5.39 0.31
CA GLY A 169 -3.41 -4.55 0.54
C GLY A 169 -3.63 -4.24 2.02
N ARG A 170 -3.45 -5.23 2.90
CA ARG A 170 -3.57 -5.01 4.35
C ARG A 170 -2.41 -4.21 4.93
N PHE A 171 -1.20 -4.38 4.41
CA PHE A 171 -0.06 -3.55 4.76
C PHE A 171 -0.34 -2.06 4.48
N LEU A 172 -0.78 -1.73 3.26
CA LEU A 172 -1.13 -0.36 2.89
C LEU A 172 -2.31 0.19 3.69
N ARG A 173 -3.33 -0.64 3.94
CA ARG A 173 -4.44 -0.25 4.83
C ARG A 173 -3.95 0.09 6.23
N SER A 174 -2.99 -0.66 6.78
CA SER A 174 -2.39 -0.33 8.07
C SER A 174 -1.66 1.01 8.06
N LEU A 175 -0.91 1.33 6.99
CA LEU A 175 -0.33 2.67 6.84
C LEU A 175 -1.39 3.77 6.73
N ALA A 176 -2.46 3.54 5.95
CA ALA A 176 -3.58 4.47 5.84
C ALA A 176 -4.27 4.69 7.20
N SER A 177 -4.34 3.65 8.04
CA SER A 177 -4.89 3.77 9.39
C SER A 177 -4.06 4.68 10.30
N LEU A 178 -2.73 4.70 10.15
CA LEU A 178 -1.83 5.59 10.90
C LEU A 178 -2.10 7.06 10.60
N ALA A 179 -2.35 7.39 9.32
CA ALA A 179 -2.62 8.72 8.83
C ALA A 179 -4.10 9.14 8.99
N GLY A 180 -4.96 8.29 9.58
CA GLY A 180 -6.39 8.59 9.72
C GLY A 180 -7.18 8.56 8.40
N LEU A 181 -6.60 8.00 7.33
CA LEU A 181 -7.25 7.84 6.03
C LEU A 181 -8.20 6.63 5.98
N ASP A 182 -8.04 5.66 6.90
CA ASP A 182 -9.02 4.58 7.08
C ASP A 182 -10.25 5.08 7.84
N GLY A 183 -11.34 5.34 7.11
CA GLY A 183 -12.61 5.84 7.64
C GLY A 183 -13.37 4.84 8.53
N GLU A 184 -12.97 3.56 8.57
CA GLU A 184 -13.65 2.55 9.39
C GLU A 184 -13.03 2.40 10.78
N THR A 185 -11.70 2.23 10.84
CA THR A 185 -11.01 1.86 12.08
C THR A 185 -10.06 2.94 12.60
N GLY A 186 -9.44 3.71 11.69
CA GLY A 186 -8.34 4.64 11.98
C GLY A 186 -7.22 4.00 12.83
N ALA A 187 -6.37 4.84 13.43
CA ALA A 187 -5.32 4.36 14.32
C ALA A 187 -5.83 3.88 15.69
N LYS A 188 -7.15 3.94 15.97
CA LYS A 188 -7.78 3.64 17.28
C LYS A 188 -7.34 4.49 18.48
N LEU A 189 -6.64 5.60 18.25
CA LEU A 189 -6.26 6.56 19.29
C LEU A 189 -7.46 7.39 19.76
N ARG A 190 -7.97 8.28 18.90
CA ARG A 190 -9.19 9.07 19.12
C ARG A 190 -9.96 9.28 17.82
N ARG A 191 -11.27 9.43 17.97
CA ARG A 191 -12.24 9.72 16.89
C ARG A 191 -13.23 10.78 17.41
N ARG A 192 -13.62 11.73 16.55
CA ARG A 192 -14.63 12.77 16.85
C ARG A 192 -15.58 12.94 15.67
N LEU A 193 -16.87 13.16 15.91
CA LEU A 193 -17.85 13.45 14.85
C LEU A 193 -17.65 14.90 14.36
N ALA A 194 -17.82 15.12 13.05
CA ALA A 194 -17.68 16.44 12.43
C ALA A 194 -18.80 17.41 12.86
N ASP A 195 -20.03 16.90 13.07
CA ASP A 195 -21.22 17.70 13.36
C ASP A 195 -21.44 18.00 14.86
N GLU A 196 -20.77 17.31 15.79
CA GLU A 196 -20.92 17.49 17.25
C GLU A 196 -20.39 18.86 17.77
N THR A 197 -20.20 19.88 16.93
CA THR A 197 -19.68 21.19 17.37
C THR A 197 -20.14 22.32 16.45
N TYR A 198 -21.44 22.59 16.46
CA TYR A 198 -22.02 23.90 16.15
C TYR A 198 -22.21 24.65 17.48
N ASP A 199 -21.11 24.97 18.17
CA ASP A 199 -21.15 25.89 19.30
C ASP A 199 -19.99 26.88 19.12
N GLY A 200 -20.35 28.14 18.88
CA GLY A 200 -19.49 29.19 18.32
C GLY A 200 -18.26 29.55 19.14
N ALA A 201 -18.15 29.05 20.37
CA ALA A 201 -17.00 29.27 21.26
C ALA A 201 -15.83 28.28 21.04
N VAL A 202 -16.02 27.18 20.30
CA VAL A 202 -14.97 26.15 20.09
C VAL A 202 -14.12 26.42 18.83
N ASP A 203 -14.43 27.48 18.08
CA ASP A 203 -13.83 27.77 16.78
C ASP A 203 -12.34 28.19 16.88
N GLU A 204 -11.93 28.83 17.98
CA GLU A 204 -10.51 29.15 18.23
C GLU A 204 -9.67 27.91 18.54
N ARG A 205 -10.25 26.91 19.24
CA ARG A 205 -9.58 25.61 19.44
C ARG A 205 -9.54 24.79 18.15
N ARG A 206 -10.51 24.97 17.23
CA ARG A 206 -10.53 24.31 15.92
C ARG A 206 -9.44 24.82 14.99
N LYS A 207 -9.19 26.12 14.93
CA LYS A 207 -8.05 26.72 14.20
C LYS A 207 -6.68 26.28 14.75
N SER A 208 -6.65 25.80 15.99
CA SER A 208 -5.43 25.28 16.64
C SER A 208 -5.17 23.79 16.42
N TYR A 209 -6.13 23.02 15.88
CA TYR A 209 -5.84 21.66 15.44
C TYR A 209 -4.99 21.72 14.19
N LYS A 210 -3.66 21.67 14.37
CA LYS A 210 -2.74 21.51 13.25
C LYS A 210 -3.18 20.28 12.46
N VAL A 211 -3.55 20.48 11.18
CA VAL A 211 -3.87 19.43 10.17
C VAL A 211 -2.87 18.27 10.23
N GLN A 212 -1.65 18.56 10.67
CA GLN A 212 -0.57 17.62 10.93
C GLN A 212 -0.82 16.54 12.00
N THR A 213 -1.95 16.57 12.72
CA THR A 213 -2.27 15.58 13.77
C THR A 213 -3.63 14.91 13.62
N TRP A 214 -4.48 15.40 12.70
CA TRP A 214 -5.83 14.88 12.49
C TRP A 214 -6.19 14.88 11.01
N THR A 215 -6.83 13.82 10.53
CA THR A 215 -7.41 13.76 9.18
C THR A 215 -8.93 13.68 9.28
N GLN A 216 -9.63 14.47 8.46
CA GLN A 216 -11.07 14.30 8.27
C GLN A 216 -11.31 13.24 7.19
N THR A 217 -11.99 12.16 7.58
CA THR A 217 -12.39 11.09 6.66
C THR A 217 -13.86 10.80 6.87
N GLY A 218 -14.69 11.19 5.90
CA GLY A 218 -16.14 11.18 6.02
C GLY A 218 -16.63 12.14 7.11
N ASP A 219 -17.53 11.66 7.96
CA ASP A 219 -18.13 12.44 9.05
C ASP A 219 -17.27 12.46 10.33
N TYR A 220 -16.07 11.90 10.30
CA TYR A 220 -15.21 11.77 11.48
C TYR A 220 -13.82 12.39 11.29
N PHE A 221 -13.31 12.97 12.37
CA PHE A 221 -11.91 13.35 12.53
C PHE A 221 -11.15 12.25 13.27
N TRP A 222 -10.01 11.84 12.72
CA TRP A 222 -9.17 10.76 13.23
C TRP A 222 -7.80 11.28 13.65
N GLU A 223 -7.38 10.96 14.88
CA GLU A 223 -6.04 11.30 15.41
C GLU A 223 -4.98 10.40 14.78
N HIS A 224 -3.89 10.99 14.28
CA HIS A 224 -2.76 10.27 13.69
C HIS A 224 -2.00 9.49 14.76
N ALA A 225 -1.43 8.35 14.37
CA ALA A 225 -0.46 7.64 15.20
C ALA A 225 0.86 8.44 15.27
N PRO A 226 1.49 8.55 16.46
CA PRO A 226 2.82 9.14 16.55
C PRO A 226 3.80 8.29 15.73
N LEU A 227 4.57 8.96 14.87
CA LEU A 227 5.57 8.32 14.01
C LEU A 227 6.90 8.22 14.74
N ASP A 228 7.08 7.13 15.49
CA ASP A 228 8.35 6.82 16.14
C ASP A 228 9.34 6.23 15.13
N LYS A 229 10.65 6.39 15.39
CA LYS A 229 11.72 5.85 14.54
C LYS A 229 11.52 4.37 14.17
N PRO A 230 11.21 3.44 15.10
CA PRO A 230 10.99 2.04 14.74
C PRO A 230 9.80 1.81 13.82
N LEU A 231 8.75 2.64 13.93
CA LEU A 231 7.58 2.57 13.07
C LEU A 231 7.89 3.03 11.65
N ILE A 232 8.62 4.14 11.52
CA ILE A 232 9.08 4.66 10.24
C ILE A 232 9.97 3.65 9.53
N GLU A 233 10.95 3.08 10.25
CA GLU A 233 11.84 2.06 9.70
C GLU A 233 11.10 0.79 9.27
N ALA A 234 10.15 0.31 10.08
CA ALA A 234 9.32 -0.84 9.71
C ALA A 234 8.44 -0.57 8.47
N ALA A 235 7.94 0.65 8.32
CA ALA A 235 7.17 1.08 7.15
C ALA A 235 8.04 1.13 5.89
N ILE A 236 9.24 1.74 5.95
CA ILE A 236 10.17 1.77 4.80
C ILE A 236 10.55 0.34 4.39
N GLN A 237 10.96 -0.51 5.34
CA GLN A 237 11.30 -1.91 5.06
C GLN A 237 10.13 -2.71 4.47
N GLY A 238 8.90 -2.43 4.92
CA GLY A 238 7.72 -3.08 4.38
C GLY A 238 7.39 -2.62 2.96
N LEU A 239 7.54 -1.33 2.64
CA LEU A 239 7.38 -0.81 1.28
C LEU A 239 8.40 -1.44 0.32
N LEU A 240 9.67 -1.52 0.73
CA LEU A 240 10.74 -2.18 0.01
C LEU A 240 10.43 -3.65 -0.29
N HIS A 241 10.04 -4.43 0.73
CA HIS A 241 9.65 -5.82 0.57
C HIS A 241 8.46 -6.01 -0.40
N MET A 242 7.56 -5.03 -0.47
CA MET A 242 6.41 -5.03 -1.38
C MET A 242 6.73 -4.49 -2.78
N LYS A 243 8.01 -4.19 -3.08
CA LYS A 243 8.48 -3.61 -4.34
C LYS A 243 7.90 -2.22 -4.65
N LEU A 244 7.52 -1.48 -3.60
CA LEU A 244 7.04 -0.10 -3.67
C LEU A 244 8.21 0.86 -3.45
N PHE A 245 9.19 0.82 -4.34
CA PHE A 245 10.45 1.55 -4.20
C PHE A 245 10.24 3.08 -4.23
N ASP A 246 9.46 3.59 -5.19
CA ASP A 246 9.17 5.03 -5.32
C ASP A 246 8.51 5.59 -4.05
N GLN A 247 7.53 4.85 -3.48
CA GLN A 247 6.88 5.26 -2.23
C GLN A 247 7.84 5.16 -1.03
N ALA A 248 8.74 4.18 -1.01
CA ALA A 248 9.77 4.07 0.03
C ALA A 248 10.76 5.24 -0.04
N ALA A 249 11.20 5.61 -1.25
CA ALA A 249 12.05 6.76 -1.51
C ALA A 249 11.36 8.08 -1.11
N GLU A 250 10.09 8.26 -1.49
CA GLU A 250 9.29 9.43 -1.10
C GLU A 250 9.18 9.56 0.42
N PHE A 251 8.89 8.45 1.10
CA PHE A 251 8.75 8.46 2.55
C PHE A 251 10.09 8.75 3.24
N PHE A 252 11.20 8.20 2.71
CA PHE A 252 12.55 8.53 3.16
C PHE A 252 12.89 10.01 2.99
N VAL A 253 12.62 10.60 1.81
CA VAL A 253 12.85 12.03 1.56
C VAL A 253 12.01 12.90 2.50
N THR A 254 10.78 12.49 2.77
CA THR A 254 9.92 13.18 3.76
C THR A 254 10.53 13.12 5.17
N CYS A 255 11.13 11.99 5.55
CA CYS A 255 11.88 11.87 6.82
C CYS A 255 13.12 12.76 6.85
N MET A 256 13.83 12.93 5.72
CA MET A 256 14.93 13.88 5.59
C MET A 256 14.48 15.33 5.79
N LYS A 257 13.37 15.72 5.16
CA LYS A 257 12.75 17.05 5.30
C LYS A 257 12.31 17.30 6.76
N ALA A 258 11.80 16.28 7.43
CA ALA A 258 11.40 16.32 8.83
C ALA A 258 12.55 16.16 9.84
N LYS A 259 13.81 15.99 9.39
CA LYS A 259 15.01 15.81 10.23
C LYS A 259 14.97 14.57 11.13
N VAL A 260 14.32 13.49 10.69
CA VAL A 260 14.21 12.23 11.45
C VAL A 260 15.38 11.30 11.15
N VAL A 261 16.24 11.06 12.14
CA VAL A 261 17.46 10.23 11.95
C VAL A 261 17.14 8.73 11.90
N LEU A 262 17.32 8.13 10.72
CA LEU A 262 17.11 6.69 10.47
C LEU A 262 18.37 5.84 10.70
N SER A 263 18.20 4.55 10.96
CA SER A 263 19.29 3.57 11.10
C SER A 263 20.06 3.34 9.79
N THR A 264 21.36 3.06 9.90
CA THR A 264 22.25 2.93 8.71
C THR A 264 21.83 1.76 7.84
N HIS A 265 21.41 0.68 8.49
CA HIS A 265 20.93 -0.52 7.83
C HIS A 265 19.71 -0.24 6.93
N VAL A 266 18.75 0.58 7.37
CA VAL A 266 17.55 0.90 6.57
C VAL A 266 17.91 1.75 5.36
N ILE A 267 18.80 2.73 5.52
CA ILE A 267 19.28 3.57 4.40
C ILE A 267 20.04 2.71 3.39
N ARG A 268 20.94 1.85 3.87
CA ARG A 268 21.68 0.90 3.04
C ARG A 268 20.74 -0.01 2.26
N GLN A 269 19.75 -0.60 2.94
CA GLN A 269 18.76 -1.47 2.33
C GLN A 269 17.95 -0.73 1.26
N LEU A 270 17.50 0.50 1.54
CA LEU A 270 16.79 1.34 0.57
C LEU A 270 17.63 1.57 -0.69
N PHE A 271 18.89 1.98 -0.56
CA PHE A 271 19.73 2.23 -1.74
C PHE A 271 20.03 0.95 -2.51
N ASP A 272 20.38 -0.12 -1.81
CA ASP A 272 20.71 -1.41 -2.43
C ASP A 272 19.51 -1.98 -3.20
N GLU A 273 18.31 -1.97 -2.60
CA GLU A 273 17.10 -2.48 -3.25
C GLU A 273 16.66 -1.61 -4.44
N CYS A 274 16.74 -0.27 -4.34
CA CYS A 274 16.44 0.61 -5.46
C CYS A 274 17.42 0.40 -6.63
N ILE A 275 18.72 0.21 -6.34
CA ILE A 275 19.74 -0.04 -7.36
C ILE A 275 19.55 -1.42 -8.00
N VAL A 276 19.32 -2.46 -7.21
CA VAL A 276 19.10 -3.83 -7.73
C VAL A 276 17.81 -3.90 -8.56
N ALA A 277 16.76 -3.19 -8.15
CA ALA A 277 15.53 -3.08 -8.93
C ALA A 277 15.72 -2.30 -10.24
N LEU A 278 16.77 -1.48 -10.33
CA LEU A 278 16.99 -0.47 -11.37
C LEU A 278 15.79 0.49 -11.48
N ASP A 279 15.26 0.90 -10.33
CA ASP A 279 14.11 1.82 -10.30
C ASP A 279 14.56 3.27 -10.51
N TRP A 280 14.32 3.76 -11.73
CA TRP A 280 14.66 5.11 -12.14
C TRP A 280 13.88 6.18 -11.33
N ARG A 281 12.59 5.96 -11.02
CA ARG A 281 11.78 6.95 -10.26
C ARG A 281 12.33 7.17 -8.87
N SER A 282 12.61 6.07 -8.17
CA SER A 282 13.25 6.13 -6.84
C SER A 282 14.57 6.88 -6.89
N ALA A 283 15.41 6.61 -7.90
CA ALA A 283 16.70 7.27 -8.02
C ALA A 283 16.56 8.79 -8.20
N VAL A 284 15.71 9.22 -9.14
CA VAL A 284 15.41 10.64 -9.36
C VAL A 284 14.87 11.28 -8.09
N ARG A 285 13.93 10.62 -7.40
CA ARG A 285 13.30 11.15 -6.19
C ARG A 285 14.27 11.27 -5.02
N LEU A 286 15.18 10.31 -4.85
CA LEU A 286 16.25 10.39 -3.86
C LEU A 286 17.19 11.56 -4.16
N ILE A 287 17.56 11.75 -5.43
CA ILE A 287 18.44 12.85 -5.85
C ILE A 287 17.76 14.21 -5.63
N GLN A 288 16.50 14.37 -6.05
CA GLN A 288 15.68 15.55 -5.73
C GLN A 288 15.66 15.79 -4.21
N GLY A 289 15.47 14.73 -3.43
CA GLY A 289 15.51 14.79 -1.98
C GLY A 289 16.84 15.33 -1.43
N PHE A 290 17.97 14.86 -1.96
CA PHE A 290 19.29 15.33 -1.54
C PHE A 290 19.58 16.78 -1.96
N THR A 291 19.12 17.19 -3.14
CA THR A 291 19.28 18.59 -3.60
C THR A 291 18.42 19.55 -2.78
N ASP A 292 17.18 19.16 -2.47
CA ASP A 292 16.27 19.95 -1.62
C ASP A 292 16.77 20.05 -0.17
N CYS A 293 17.43 18.99 0.31
CA CYS A 293 17.79 18.80 1.71
C CYS A 293 19.30 18.95 1.97
N SER A 294 19.94 19.95 1.35
CA SER A 294 21.41 20.16 1.39
C SER A 294 22.04 20.15 2.78
N ILE A 295 21.31 20.62 3.80
CA ILE A 295 21.82 20.71 5.19
C ILE A 295 21.62 19.40 5.96
N THR A 296 20.56 18.63 5.66
CA THR A 296 20.18 17.48 6.50
C THR A 296 20.74 16.17 5.97
N TRP A 297 20.88 16.01 4.65
CA TRP A 297 21.45 14.80 4.08
C TRP A 297 22.87 14.51 4.58
N PRO A 298 23.78 15.50 4.77
CA PRO A 298 25.12 15.21 5.27
C PRO A 298 25.06 14.66 6.68
N SER A 299 24.26 15.25 7.58
CA SER A 299 24.07 14.71 8.94
C SER A 299 23.41 13.31 8.96
N MET A 300 22.68 12.95 7.90
CA MET A 300 22.07 11.64 7.77
C MET A 300 23.00 10.59 7.18
N LEU A 301 23.97 10.94 6.34
CA LEU A 301 24.85 9.98 5.66
C LEU A 301 26.29 10.00 6.20
N LEU A 302 26.79 11.17 6.62
CA LEU A 302 28.14 11.40 7.14
C LEU A 302 28.20 11.14 8.66
N GLY A 303 29.34 10.64 9.13
CA GLY A 303 29.55 10.30 10.55
C GLY A 303 29.07 8.89 10.93
N ARG A 304 28.96 7.98 9.96
CA ARG A 304 28.57 6.57 10.16
C ARG A 304 29.75 5.60 9.95
N ASP A 305 30.97 6.07 10.23
CA ASP A 305 32.23 5.32 10.09
C ASP A 305 32.34 4.63 8.71
N GLN A 306 32.70 3.34 8.69
CA GLN A 306 32.97 2.53 7.49
C GLN A 306 31.79 2.41 6.51
N ASP A 307 30.55 2.70 6.95
CA ASP A 307 29.38 2.71 6.08
C ASP A 307 29.25 4.01 5.26
N THR A 308 29.95 5.09 5.63
CA THR A 308 29.84 6.39 4.95
C THR A 308 30.32 6.31 3.50
N SER A 309 31.48 5.71 3.27
CA SER A 309 32.05 5.52 1.92
C SER A 309 31.16 4.62 1.05
N TYR A 310 30.57 3.58 1.65
CA TYR A 310 29.61 2.70 1.00
C TYR A 310 28.35 3.47 0.55
N LEU A 311 27.75 4.26 1.45
CA LEU A 311 26.55 5.04 1.13
C LEU A 311 26.84 6.09 0.04
N ILE A 312 27.99 6.76 0.10
CA ILE A 312 28.42 7.72 -0.94
C ILE A 312 28.60 7.01 -2.29
N SER A 313 29.22 5.83 -2.32
CA SER A 313 29.34 5.01 -3.53
C SER A 313 27.97 4.65 -4.12
N ARG A 314 27.00 4.29 -3.27
CA ARG A 314 25.63 4.00 -3.70
C ARG A 314 24.91 5.23 -4.23
N VAL A 315 25.09 6.41 -3.63
CA VAL A 315 24.55 7.67 -4.15
C VAL A 315 25.11 7.98 -5.54
N ARG A 316 26.39 7.70 -5.81
CA ARG A 316 26.97 7.84 -7.16
C ARG A 316 26.32 6.90 -8.18
N ILE A 317 26.04 5.66 -7.80
CA ILE A 317 25.34 4.71 -8.67
C ILE A 317 23.90 5.18 -8.93
N LEU A 318 23.22 5.79 -7.94
CA LEU A 318 21.90 6.38 -8.15
C LEU A 318 21.95 7.58 -9.12
N LEU A 319 23.00 8.42 -9.04
CA LEU A 319 23.24 9.49 -10.03
C LEU A 319 23.47 8.93 -11.44
N ASP A 320 24.24 7.85 -11.55
CA ASP A 320 24.43 7.15 -12.82
C ASP A 320 23.11 6.59 -13.36
N LEU A 321 22.31 5.96 -12.51
CA LEU A 321 21.00 5.37 -12.82
C LEU A 321 20.01 6.43 -13.32
N ALA A 322 20.02 7.62 -12.72
CA ALA A 322 19.20 8.74 -13.14
C ALA A 322 19.71 9.45 -14.42
N GLY A 323 20.90 9.08 -14.93
CA GLY A 323 21.49 9.72 -16.10
C GLY A 323 22.11 11.10 -15.83
N LEU A 324 22.38 11.43 -14.56
CA LEU A 324 22.84 12.76 -14.12
C LEU A 324 24.36 12.87 -13.98
N ARG A 325 25.10 11.88 -14.49
CA ARG A 325 26.56 11.91 -14.55
C ARG A 325 27.01 11.55 -15.97
N ASP A 326 27.32 12.56 -16.77
CA ASP A 326 27.91 12.39 -18.10
C ASP A 326 29.46 12.39 -18.04
N ALA A 327 30.11 11.82 -19.04
CA ALA A 327 31.58 11.79 -19.17
C ALA A 327 32.21 13.20 -19.25
N SER A 328 31.41 14.19 -19.66
CA SER A 328 31.74 15.61 -19.70
C SER A 328 31.60 16.34 -18.35
N GLY A 329 30.90 15.73 -17.38
CA GLY A 329 30.55 16.35 -16.10
C GLY A 329 29.44 17.41 -16.17
N GLU A 330 28.95 17.76 -17.36
CA GLU A 330 27.90 18.76 -17.54
C GLU A 330 26.54 18.10 -17.81
N VAL A 331 25.56 18.38 -16.96
CA VAL A 331 24.17 17.93 -17.17
C VAL A 331 23.41 19.01 -17.94
N PRO A 332 22.73 18.67 -19.07
CA PRO A 332 21.92 19.63 -19.82
C PRO A 332 20.85 20.29 -18.94
N THR A 333 20.68 21.61 -19.08
CA THR A 333 19.73 22.38 -18.25
C THR A 333 18.29 21.91 -18.42
N SER A 334 17.90 21.58 -19.65
CA SER A 334 16.57 21.02 -19.95
C SER A 334 16.28 19.72 -19.20
N THR A 335 17.31 18.91 -18.91
CA THR A 335 17.15 17.65 -18.17
C THR A 335 16.88 17.91 -16.70
N LEU A 336 17.60 18.86 -16.09
CA LEU A 336 17.36 19.25 -14.70
C LEU A 336 15.98 19.90 -14.51
N ASP A 337 15.56 20.74 -15.47
CA ASP A 337 14.25 21.39 -15.45
C ASP A 337 13.12 20.34 -15.58
N ASN A 338 13.24 19.37 -16.49
CA ASN A 338 12.29 18.27 -16.63
C ASN A 338 12.17 17.42 -15.36
N LEU A 339 13.26 17.28 -14.62
CA LEU A 339 13.31 16.56 -13.36
C LEU A 339 12.97 17.46 -12.16
N SER A 340 12.59 18.72 -12.36
CA SER A 340 12.29 19.67 -11.26
C SER A 340 13.45 19.83 -10.25
N ILE A 341 14.70 19.73 -10.70
CA ILE A 341 15.89 19.89 -9.87
C ILE A 341 16.51 21.27 -10.12
N SER A 342 16.67 22.06 -9.05
CA SER A 342 17.37 23.36 -9.11
C SER A 342 18.83 23.17 -9.49
N ARG A 343 19.27 23.88 -10.54
CA ARG A 343 20.66 23.85 -11.01
C ARG A 343 21.65 24.18 -9.90
N TYR A 344 21.39 25.27 -9.17
CA TYR A 344 22.27 25.73 -8.09
C TYR A 344 22.39 24.69 -6.98
N ASP A 345 21.25 24.13 -6.54
CA ASP A 345 21.24 23.15 -5.46
C ASP A 345 21.86 21.82 -5.87
N PHE A 346 21.71 21.43 -7.14
CA PHE A 346 22.35 20.25 -7.70
C PHE A 346 23.88 20.35 -7.74
N TYR A 347 24.44 21.44 -8.26
CA TYR A 347 25.90 21.61 -8.29
C TYR A 347 26.49 21.78 -6.88
N ARG A 348 25.77 22.44 -5.96
CA ARG A 348 26.16 22.48 -4.54
C ARG A 348 26.18 21.08 -3.95
N PHE A 349 25.13 20.28 -4.17
CA PHE A 349 25.08 18.89 -3.73
C PHE A 349 26.25 18.05 -4.28
N LEU A 350 26.58 18.18 -5.57
CA LEU A 350 27.73 17.47 -6.15
C LEU A 350 29.07 17.90 -5.51
N SER A 351 29.24 19.19 -5.26
CA SER A 351 30.42 19.73 -4.55
C SER A 351 30.51 19.18 -3.12
N ASP A 352 29.40 19.19 -2.38
CA ASP A 352 29.32 18.68 -1.01
C ASP A 352 29.61 17.16 -0.99
N LEU A 353 29.08 16.41 -1.95
CA LEU A 353 29.33 14.97 -2.10
C LEU A 353 30.82 14.66 -2.39
N ALA A 354 31.48 15.47 -3.23
CA ALA A 354 32.91 15.34 -3.51
C ALA A 354 33.77 15.64 -2.27
N SER A 355 33.37 16.65 -1.48
CA SER A 355 34.04 16.99 -0.21
C SER A 355 33.90 15.88 0.84
N ALA A 356 32.73 15.26 0.91
CA ALA A 356 32.44 14.15 1.82
C ALA A 356 33.24 12.88 1.46
N ASP A 357 33.34 12.55 0.17
CA ASP A 357 34.12 11.39 -0.28
C ASP A 357 35.61 11.55 0.07
N SER A 358 36.17 12.74 -0.18
CA SER A 358 37.56 13.07 0.14
C SER A 358 37.85 12.92 1.63
N THR A 359 36.92 13.33 2.49
CA THR A 359 37.04 13.19 3.95
C THR A 359 36.97 11.72 4.36
N SER A 360 36.04 10.94 3.80
CA SER A 360 35.86 9.52 4.14
C SER A 360 37.01 8.61 3.69
N GLN A 361 37.71 8.97 2.61
CA GLN A 361 38.87 8.22 2.12
C GLN A 361 40.13 8.44 2.96
N ILE A 362 40.25 9.60 3.62
CA ILE A 362 41.36 9.90 4.53
C ILE A 362 41.28 9.00 5.79
N ASP A 363 40.07 8.74 6.30
CA ASP A 363 39.86 7.91 7.50
C ASP A 363 40.09 6.39 7.25
N MET A 364 40.03 5.93 6.00
CA MET A 364 40.16 4.51 5.60
C MET A 364 41.61 4.08 5.22
N GLN A 365 42.58 4.99 5.20
CA GLN A 365 43.98 4.70 4.83
C GLN A 365 44.77 3.82 5.83
N GLY A 366 44.10 3.21 6.81
CA GLY A 366 44.67 2.18 7.69
C GLY A 366 44.60 0.74 7.16
N SER A 367 43.88 0.43 6.06
CA SER A 367 43.85 -0.95 5.53
C SER A 367 43.57 -1.05 4.03
N SER A 368 44.60 -1.54 3.33
CA SER A 368 44.65 -2.11 1.96
C SER A 368 44.05 -1.34 0.78
N ALA A 369 44.85 -1.30 -0.28
CA ALA A 369 44.68 -0.52 -1.49
C ALA A 369 43.59 -1.02 -2.47
N GLN A 370 43.29 -0.11 -3.42
CA GLN A 370 42.69 -0.31 -4.75
C GLN A 370 41.15 -0.31 -4.88
N THR A 371 40.61 0.90 -5.13
CA THR A 371 39.66 1.17 -6.23
C THR A 371 39.76 2.65 -6.57
N ARG A 372 40.58 2.99 -7.57
CA ARG A 372 40.63 4.33 -8.15
C ARG A 372 39.46 4.47 -9.12
N ASP A 373 38.40 5.17 -8.72
CA ASP A 373 37.38 5.70 -9.63
C ASP A 373 37.98 6.88 -10.41
N SER A 374 38.81 6.62 -11.42
CA SER A 374 39.13 7.63 -12.42
C SER A 374 37.98 7.69 -13.42
N ALA A 375 37.31 8.85 -13.50
CA ALA A 375 36.20 9.14 -14.41
C ALA A 375 36.50 8.89 -15.92
N SER A 376 37.75 8.56 -16.26
CA SER A 376 38.30 8.32 -17.59
C SER A 376 38.42 6.84 -18.00
N ASP A 377 37.99 5.87 -17.17
CA ASP A 377 38.01 4.46 -17.58
C ASP A 377 36.85 4.15 -18.56
N PRO A 378 37.11 3.84 -19.84
CA PRO A 378 36.07 3.56 -20.83
C PRO A 378 35.15 2.40 -20.42
N VAL A 379 35.66 1.42 -19.66
CA VAL A 379 34.86 0.29 -19.17
C VAL A 379 33.82 0.75 -18.14
N SER A 380 34.18 1.72 -17.29
CA SER A 380 33.25 2.31 -16.34
C SER A 380 32.15 3.13 -17.03
N ALA A 381 32.48 3.82 -18.13
CA ALA A 381 31.52 4.59 -18.91
C ALA A 381 30.50 3.67 -19.62
N SER A 382 30.96 2.58 -20.24
CA SER A 382 30.08 1.58 -20.86
C SER A 382 29.15 0.93 -19.84
N LYS A 383 29.65 0.57 -18.64
CA LYS A 383 28.82 0.01 -17.56
C LYS A 383 27.73 0.99 -17.10
N ARG A 384 28.09 2.27 -16.91
CA ARG A 384 27.12 3.33 -16.57
C ARG A 384 26.05 3.49 -17.63
N ARG A 385 26.46 3.52 -18.91
CA ARG A 385 25.53 3.65 -20.03
C ARG A 385 24.58 2.46 -20.12
N LEU A 386 25.08 1.24 -19.90
CA LEU A 386 24.25 0.03 -19.86
C LEU A 386 23.20 0.10 -18.74
N LEU A 387 23.61 0.51 -17.53
CA LEU A 387 22.68 0.68 -16.40
C LEU A 387 21.57 1.69 -16.72
N GLN A 388 21.91 2.81 -17.36
CA GLN A 388 20.94 3.83 -17.77
C GLN A 388 19.93 3.28 -18.79
N ILE A 389 20.42 2.58 -19.82
CA ILE A 389 19.56 2.00 -20.86
C ILE A 389 18.59 0.99 -20.24
N GLU A 390 19.10 0.10 -19.39
CA GLU A 390 18.28 -0.93 -18.73
C GLU A 390 17.21 -0.31 -17.81
N ALA A 391 17.56 0.75 -17.06
CA ALA A 391 16.63 1.44 -16.18
C ALA A 391 15.53 2.19 -16.97
N LEU A 392 15.91 2.87 -18.05
CA LEU A 392 14.95 3.54 -18.93
C LEU A 392 14.01 2.54 -19.62
N TRP A 393 14.53 1.40 -20.04
CA TRP A 393 13.73 0.35 -20.66
C TRP A 393 12.69 -0.22 -19.68
N LYS A 394 13.08 -0.49 -18.42
CA LYS A 394 12.15 -0.90 -17.37
C LYS A 394 11.06 0.13 -17.08
N GLU A 395 11.42 1.41 -17.09
CA GLU A 395 10.44 2.47 -16.91
C GLU A 395 9.48 2.56 -18.10
N GLN A 396 9.97 2.44 -19.33
CA GLN A 396 9.12 2.39 -20.52
C GLN A 396 8.11 1.23 -20.44
N ASP A 397 8.55 0.04 -20.02
CA ASP A 397 7.68 -1.12 -19.79
C ASP A 397 6.65 -0.86 -18.67
N LEU A 398 7.07 -0.24 -17.56
CA LEU A 398 6.17 0.14 -16.48
C LEU A 398 5.09 1.12 -16.96
N VAL A 399 5.48 2.20 -17.66
CA VAL A 399 4.53 3.17 -18.24
C VAL A 399 3.56 2.44 -19.17
N GLY A 400 4.06 1.61 -20.10
CA GLY A 400 3.21 0.83 -21.00
C GLY A 400 2.18 -0.04 -20.27
N LYS A 401 2.60 -0.76 -19.22
CA LYS A 401 1.69 -1.56 -18.38
C LYS A 401 0.66 -0.70 -17.65
N THR A 402 1.08 0.45 -17.11
CA THR A 402 0.15 1.36 -16.42
C THR A 402 -0.87 1.98 -17.36
N THR A 403 -0.47 2.38 -18.57
CA THR A 403 -1.36 2.90 -19.60
C THR A 403 -2.41 1.87 -19.99
N ARG A 404 -1.98 0.62 -20.30
CA ARG A 404 -2.92 -0.49 -20.58
C ARG A 404 -3.87 -0.75 -19.40
N SER A 405 -3.37 -0.68 -18.17
CA SER A 405 -4.23 -0.80 -16.98
C SER A 405 -5.24 0.33 -16.88
N ILE A 406 -4.89 1.57 -17.24
CA ILE A 406 -5.82 2.70 -17.22
C ILE A 406 -6.87 2.52 -18.32
N GLU A 407 -6.44 2.19 -19.54
CA GLU A 407 -7.32 1.90 -20.68
C GLU A 407 -8.34 0.82 -20.35
N SER A 408 -7.92 -0.27 -19.69
CA SER A 408 -8.85 -1.33 -19.28
C SER A 408 -9.91 -0.84 -18.27
N LYS A 409 -9.56 0.09 -17.38
CA LYS A 409 -10.51 0.69 -16.42
C LYS A 409 -11.48 1.65 -17.08
N LEU A 410 -11.10 2.27 -18.19
CA LEU A 410 -11.98 3.10 -19.00
C LEU A 410 -13.11 2.31 -19.69
N LEU A 411 -13.05 0.97 -19.66
CA LEU A 411 -14.13 0.09 -20.10
C LEU A 411 -15.18 -0.20 -19.01
N TYR A 412 -15.03 0.34 -17.81
CA TYR A 412 -15.94 0.06 -16.69
C TYR A 412 -17.35 0.64 -16.93
N PRO A 413 -18.40 0.06 -16.29
CA PRO A 413 -19.79 0.45 -16.51
C PRO A 413 -20.11 1.92 -16.20
N GLU A 414 -19.22 2.62 -15.50
CA GLU A 414 -19.32 4.03 -15.13
C GLU A 414 -19.23 4.97 -16.34
N PHE A 415 -18.67 4.49 -17.46
CA PHE A 415 -18.52 5.26 -18.70
C PHE A 415 -19.63 4.95 -19.71
N SER A 416 -19.94 5.93 -20.57
CA SER A 416 -21.02 5.82 -21.55
C SER A 416 -20.78 4.66 -22.52
N PRO A 417 -21.85 3.99 -23.03
CA PRO A 417 -21.71 2.87 -23.96
C PRO A 417 -20.93 3.23 -25.23
N GLU A 418 -21.15 4.43 -25.77
CA GLU A 418 -20.46 4.92 -26.98
C GLU A 418 -18.96 5.10 -26.76
N PHE A 419 -18.57 5.68 -25.62
CA PHE A 419 -17.17 5.82 -25.25
C PHE A 419 -16.51 4.45 -25.06
N ARG A 420 -17.20 3.49 -24.41
CA ARG A 420 -16.67 2.14 -24.23
C ARG A 420 -16.47 1.40 -25.55
N MET A 421 -17.37 1.55 -26.53
CA MET A 421 -17.19 0.98 -27.87
C MET A 421 -16.00 1.59 -28.60
N SER A 422 -15.86 2.92 -28.58
CA SER A 422 -14.70 3.62 -29.16
C SER A 422 -13.39 3.19 -28.50
N MET A 423 -13.36 3.10 -27.16
CA MET A 423 -12.20 2.65 -26.41
C MET A 423 -11.86 1.18 -26.67
N ALA A 424 -12.86 0.30 -26.78
CA ALA A 424 -12.64 -1.10 -27.14
C ALA A 424 -12.05 -1.25 -28.55
N PHE A 425 -12.50 -0.42 -29.50
CA PHE A 425 -11.93 -0.38 -30.84
C PHE A 425 -10.49 0.13 -30.84
N HIS A 426 -10.20 1.19 -30.07
CA HIS A 426 -8.85 1.71 -29.91
C HIS A 426 -7.89 0.65 -29.33
N ILE A 427 -8.27 -0.02 -28.24
CA ILE A 427 -7.48 -1.10 -27.63
C ILE A 427 -7.31 -2.26 -28.61
N GLY A 428 -8.36 -2.63 -29.34
CA GLY A 428 -8.32 -3.69 -30.35
C GLY A 428 -7.35 -3.41 -31.49
N ASN A 429 -7.39 -2.20 -32.05
CA ASN A 429 -6.47 -1.78 -33.11
C ASN A 429 -5.04 -1.69 -32.61
N ALA A 430 -4.80 -1.08 -31.44
CA ALA A 430 -3.48 -1.01 -30.86
C ALA A 430 -2.87 -2.40 -30.60
N ALA A 431 -3.69 -3.38 -30.18
CA ALA A 431 -3.24 -4.76 -30.02
C ALA A 431 -2.94 -5.44 -31.36
N ALA A 432 -3.73 -5.17 -32.41
CA ALA A 432 -3.46 -5.67 -33.76
C ALA A 432 -2.15 -5.10 -34.31
N ASP A 433 -1.92 -3.79 -34.17
CA ASP A 433 -0.69 -3.11 -34.60
C ASP A 433 0.53 -3.68 -33.87
N GLN A 434 0.45 -3.86 -32.55
CA GLN A 434 1.53 -4.50 -31.75
C GLN A 434 1.81 -5.93 -32.20
N THR A 435 0.80 -6.66 -32.66
CA THR A 435 0.99 -8.02 -33.16
C THR A 435 1.75 -8.01 -34.50
N VAL A 436 1.45 -7.05 -35.37
CA VAL A 436 2.17 -6.88 -36.65
C VAL A 436 3.63 -6.46 -36.41
N GLU A 437 3.87 -5.56 -35.46
CA GLU A 437 5.21 -5.13 -35.08
C GLU A 437 6.02 -6.31 -34.52
N LEU A 438 5.45 -7.07 -33.59
CA LEU A 438 6.09 -8.27 -33.03
C LEU A 438 6.39 -9.33 -34.11
N ASP A 439 5.47 -9.55 -35.05
CA ASP A 439 5.67 -10.48 -36.16
C ASP A 439 6.85 -10.03 -37.06
N GLY A 440 6.99 -8.72 -37.28
CA GLY A 440 8.15 -8.11 -37.93
C GLY A 440 9.46 -8.34 -37.19
N GLU A 441 9.48 -8.09 -35.88
CA GLU A 441 10.65 -8.34 -35.02
C GLU A 441 11.07 -9.81 -35.02
N ILE A 442 10.11 -10.74 -34.94
CA ILE A 442 10.35 -12.19 -35.01
C ILE A 442 10.96 -12.56 -36.37
N MET A 443 10.44 -12.02 -37.47
CA MET A 443 11.02 -12.25 -38.79
C MET A 443 12.46 -11.76 -38.88
N GLU A 444 12.76 -10.58 -38.31
CA GLU A 444 14.11 -10.02 -38.29
C GLU A 444 15.06 -10.92 -37.50
N VAL A 445 14.67 -11.37 -36.30
CA VAL A 445 15.47 -12.29 -35.47
C VAL A 445 15.66 -13.63 -36.18
N MET A 446 14.62 -14.18 -36.80
CA MET A 446 14.71 -15.43 -37.56
C MET A 446 15.63 -15.31 -38.78
N SER A 447 15.68 -14.14 -39.43
CA SER A 447 16.58 -13.89 -40.57
C SER A 447 18.06 -13.86 -40.19
N GLN A 448 18.39 -13.63 -38.92
CA GLN A 448 19.75 -13.62 -38.39
C GLN A 448 20.21 -15.01 -37.89
N LEU A 449 19.30 -15.99 -37.81
CA LEU A 449 19.62 -17.37 -37.42
C LEU A 449 20.12 -18.19 -38.62
N PRO A 450 20.96 -19.21 -38.39
CA PRO A 450 21.41 -20.10 -39.46
C PRO A 450 20.22 -20.82 -40.11
N LEU A 451 20.21 -20.86 -41.45
CA LEU A 451 19.16 -21.46 -42.26
C LEU A 451 18.87 -22.91 -41.82
N SER A 452 17.63 -23.13 -41.40
CA SER A 452 17.06 -24.41 -41.00
C SER A 452 15.62 -24.47 -41.50
N GLU A 453 15.12 -25.66 -41.82
CA GLU A 453 13.73 -25.88 -42.28
C GLU A 453 12.69 -25.30 -41.29
N ARG A 454 13.03 -25.25 -39.99
CA ARG A 454 12.19 -24.61 -38.96
C ARG A 454 12.16 -23.08 -39.08
N VAL A 455 13.28 -22.47 -39.46
CA VAL A 455 13.40 -21.01 -39.63
C VAL A 455 12.66 -20.57 -40.89
N GLU A 456 12.77 -21.32 -41.99
CA GLU A 456 12.02 -21.04 -43.22
C GLU A 456 10.51 -21.17 -43.01
N ARG A 457 10.07 -22.20 -42.29
CA ARG A 457 8.64 -22.39 -41.94
C ARG A 457 8.11 -21.24 -41.08
N GLY A 458 8.87 -20.83 -40.06
CA GLY A 458 8.52 -19.69 -39.21
C GLY A 458 8.38 -18.39 -40.00
N ILE A 459 9.33 -18.10 -40.91
CA ILE A 459 9.27 -16.90 -41.78
C ILE A 459 8.05 -16.95 -42.71
N THR A 460 7.67 -18.12 -43.24
CA THR A 460 6.46 -18.23 -44.09
C THR A 460 5.17 -18.03 -43.31
N GLU A 461 5.10 -18.50 -42.06
CA GLU A 461 3.94 -18.31 -41.19
C GLU A 461 3.75 -16.83 -40.84
N CYS A 462 4.82 -16.12 -40.48
CA CYS A 462 4.79 -14.66 -40.25
C CYS A 462 4.30 -13.88 -41.49
N LYS A 463 4.85 -14.18 -42.67
CA LYS A 463 4.43 -13.53 -43.93
C LYS A 463 2.94 -13.74 -44.25
N SER A 464 2.38 -14.89 -43.90
CA SER A 464 0.94 -15.16 -44.09
C SER A 464 0.06 -14.28 -43.19
N PHE A 465 0.54 -13.94 -42.00
CA PHE A 465 -0.16 -13.10 -41.04
C PHE A 465 -0.19 -11.62 -41.47
N GLN A 466 0.92 -11.08 -41.98
CA GLN A 466 0.96 -9.73 -42.56
C GLN A 466 0.01 -9.57 -43.77
N GLY A 467 -0.10 -10.59 -44.62
CA GLY A 467 -1.01 -10.59 -45.76
C GLY A 467 -2.50 -10.50 -45.38
N SER A 468 -2.89 -11.10 -44.24
CA SER A 468 -4.27 -11.10 -43.74
C SER A 468 -4.69 -9.79 -43.05
N ASN A 469 -3.74 -9.01 -42.52
CA ASN A 469 -4.03 -7.72 -41.88
C ASN A 469 -4.19 -6.57 -42.89
N ASN A 470 -3.47 -6.60 -44.00
CA ASN A 470 -3.64 -5.61 -45.07
C ASN A 470 -5.05 -5.68 -45.70
N SER A 471 -5.66 -6.87 -45.81
CA SER A 471 -7.07 -7.01 -46.22
C SER A 471 -8.08 -6.51 -45.19
N ARG A 472 -7.66 -6.31 -43.93
CA ARG A 472 -8.52 -5.89 -42.81
C ARG A 472 -8.51 -4.38 -42.59
N ALA A 473 -7.43 -3.69 -42.98
CA ALA A 473 -7.36 -2.23 -43.03
C ALA A 473 -8.36 -1.63 -44.05
N GLU A 474 -8.70 -2.37 -45.11
CA GLU A 474 -9.78 -2.00 -46.05
C GLU A 474 -11.19 -2.17 -45.45
N SER A 475 -11.32 -2.85 -44.31
CA SER A 475 -12.59 -3.07 -43.58
C SER A 475 -12.84 -2.06 -42.46
N GLY A 476 -12.09 -0.94 -42.42
CA GLY A 476 -12.12 0.06 -41.35
C GLY A 476 -13.41 0.87 -41.20
N ASN A 477 -14.49 0.53 -41.91
CA ASN A 477 -15.73 1.31 -41.97
C ASN A 477 -16.89 0.75 -41.12
N ILE A 478 -16.58 0.02 -40.04
CA ILE A 478 -17.59 -0.63 -39.18
C ILE A 478 -18.41 0.40 -38.36
N ILE A 479 -17.95 1.66 -38.22
CA ILE A 479 -18.75 2.73 -37.59
C ILE A 479 -19.93 3.12 -38.48
N GLU A 480 -19.78 3.11 -39.81
CA GLU A 480 -20.90 3.27 -40.74
C GLU A 480 -21.80 2.03 -40.73
N GLU A 481 -21.23 0.83 -40.66
CA GLU A 481 -21.98 -0.43 -40.66
C GLU A 481 -22.81 -0.64 -39.37
N VAL A 482 -22.34 -0.18 -38.21
CA VAL A 482 -23.09 -0.21 -36.93
C VAL A 482 -24.11 0.94 -36.85
N GLN A 483 -23.89 2.05 -37.56
CA GLN A 483 -24.89 3.11 -37.72
C GLN A 483 -25.97 2.73 -38.74
N GLU A 484 -25.64 1.96 -39.79
CA GLU A 484 -26.58 1.36 -40.73
C GLU A 484 -27.38 0.24 -40.07
N LEU A 485 -26.78 -0.64 -39.27
CA LEU A 485 -27.51 -1.66 -38.51
C LEU A 485 -28.53 -1.05 -37.52
N ARG A 486 -28.25 0.15 -36.98
CA ARG A 486 -29.19 0.92 -36.15
C ARG A 486 -30.30 1.61 -36.94
N ARG A 487 -30.08 1.92 -38.23
CA ARG A 487 -31.14 2.42 -39.13
C ARG A 487 -32.04 1.28 -39.60
N ASP A 488 -31.45 0.13 -39.92
CA ASP A 488 -32.20 -1.05 -40.40
C ASP A 488 -33.07 -1.68 -39.30
N THR A 489 -32.59 -1.68 -38.05
CA THR A 489 -33.42 -2.13 -36.90
C THR A 489 -34.54 -1.17 -36.54
N SER A 490 -34.46 0.11 -36.93
CA SER A 490 -35.54 1.10 -36.71
C SER A 490 -36.61 1.09 -37.80
N GLU A 491 -36.34 0.53 -38.99
CA GLU A 491 -37.32 0.45 -40.08
C GLU A 491 -38.04 -0.91 -40.18
N GLU A 492 -37.46 -2.01 -39.68
CA GLU A 492 -38.11 -3.34 -39.71
C GLU A 492 -38.92 -3.72 -38.46
N GLN A 493 -38.79 -3.01 -37.33
CA GLN A 493 -39.62 -3.26 -36.13
C GLN A 493 -40.89 -2.37 -36.02
N GLY A 494 -41.14 -1.51 -37.01
CA GLY A 494 -42.30 -0.59 -37.02
C GLY A 494 -43.59 -1.12 -37.66
N LYS A 495 -43.65 -2.38 -38.13
CA LYS A 495 -44.80 -2.87 -38.93
C LYS A 495 -45.38 -4.25 -38.57
N ALA A 496 -45.06 -4.84 -37.43
CA ALA A 496 -45.59 -6.17 -37.07
C ALA A 496 -46.46 -6.25 -35.79
N GLU A 497 -46.61 -5.20 -34.98
CA GLU A 497 -47.43 -5.26 -33.75
C GLU A 497 -48.43 -4.10 -33.57
N ALA A 498 -48.95 -3.56 -34.66
CA ALA A 498 -50.10 -2.64 -34.63
C ALA A 498 -51.34 -3.32 -35.22
N GLY A 499 -51.98 -4.20 -34.44
CA GLY A 499 -53.27 -4.76 -34.86
C GLY A 499 -53.72 -6.03 -34.15
N ARG A 500 -53.94 -5.96 -32.83
CA ARG A 500 -55.05 -6.62 -32.09
C ARG A 500 -54.70 -6.71 -30.60
N LEU A 501 -55.18 -5.75 -29.83
CA LEU A 501 -56.09 -5.98 -28.70
C LEU A 501 -56.42 -4.61 -28.09
N LEU A 502 -57.49 -4.02 -28.64
CA LEU A 502 -58.30 -3.04 -27.96
C LEU A 502 -59.03 -3.74 -26.81
N ARG A 503 -58.96 -3.14 -25.62
CA ARG A 503 -60.11 -2.66 -24.82
C ARG A 503 -59.57 -2.14 -23.49
N ASP A 504 -59.66 -0.83 -23.30
CA ASP A 504 -60.59 -0.17 -22.36
C ASP A 504 -59.83 0.00 -21.03
N GLU A 505 -59.58 1.18 -20.46
CA GLU A 505 -60.22 2.49 -20.47
C GLU A 505 -59.11 3.51 -20.15
N GLU A 506 -58.95 4.54 -20.98
CA GLU A 506 -59.39 5.92 -20.70
C GLU A 506 -58.48 6.67 -19.71
N LEU A 507 -57.64 7.59 -20.22
CA LEU A 507 -57.94 9.03 -20.43
C LEU A 507 -57.84 9.76 -19.07
N ASP A 508 -57.12 10.86 -18.89
CA ASP A 508 -56.87 11.99 -19.78
C ASP A 508 -55.57 12.73 -19.35
N ILE A 509 -54.64 13.17 -20.23
CA ILE A 509 -54.75 14.29 -21.21
C ILE A 509 -54.77 15.64 -20.45
N ILE A 510 -53.99 16.69 -20.72
CA ILE A 510 -53.27 17.17 -21.91
C ILE A 510 -52.28 18.25 -21.39
N SER A 511 -51.01 18.25 -21.81
CA SER A 511 -50.45 19.09 -22.90
C SER A 511 -50.71 20.60 -22.78
N ALA A 512 -49.62 21.40 -22.69
CA ALA A 512 -49.56 22.71 -23.32
C ALA A 512 -48.12 23.15 -23.62
N GLN A 513 -47.82 23.09 -24.91
CA GLN A 513 -46.85 23.80 -25.73
C GLN A 513 -46.08 25.03 -25.19
N LYS A 514 -44.79 25.06 -25.59
CA LYS A 514 -43.98 26.19 -26.09
C LYS A 514 -44.33 27.62 -25.65
N ALA A 515 -43.38 28.28 -24.98
CA ALA A 515 -43.01 29.66 -25.28
C ALA A 515 -41.58 29.98 -24.83
N ILE A 516 -40.76 30.47 -25.76
CA ILE A 516 -39.48 31.11 -25.50
C ILE A 516 -39.78 32.52 -25.00
N THR A 517 -39.29 32.87 -23.80
CA THR A 517 -39.22 34.27 -23.37
C THR A 517 -37.98 34.52 -22.54
N VAL A 518 -37.05 35.27 -23.13
CA VAL A 518 -35.93 35.92 -22.46
C VAL A 518 -36.49 36.97 -21.50
N LYS A 519 -36.26 36.83 -20.20
CA LYS A 519 -36.38 37.93 -19.23
C LYS A 519 -35.27 37.84 -18.18
N ARG A 520 -34.36 38.81 -18.25
CA ARG A 520 -33.47 39.23 -17.16
C ARG A 520 -34.33 39.61 -15.95
N MET A 521 -34.09 38.99 -14.80
CA MET A 521 -34.25 39.64 -13.50
C MET A 521 -33.12 39.18 -12.57
N ASN A 522 -32.45 40.17 -12.00
CA ASN A 522 -31.35 40.08 -11.06
C ASN A 522 -31.83 39.74 -9.64
N ALA A 523 -30.87 39.20 -8.89
CA ALA A 523 -30.62 39.34 -7.46
C ALA A 523 -31.43 38.49 -6.47
N ASN A 524 -30.65 37.83 -5.60
CA ASN A 524 -30.99 37.19 -4.33
C ASN A 524 -31.44 35.72 -4.39
N ALA A 525 -30.49 34.83 -4.68
CA ALA A 525 -30.51 33.47 -4.17
C ALA A 525 -29.10 33.07 -3.74
N ALA A 526 -29.00 32.59 -2.51
CA ALA A 526 -27.79 32.31 -1.76
C ALA A 526 -26.74 31.50 -2.55
N GLU A 527 -25.47 31.83 -2.34
CA GLU A 527 -24.31 31.04 -2.77
C GLU A 527 -24.39 29.62 -2.19
N CYS A 528 -25.05 28.71 -2.92
CA CYS A 528 -24.79 27.28 -2.83
C CYS A 528 -23.37 27.05 -3.33
N THR A 529 -22.43 27.08 -2.40
CA THR A 529 -21.10 26.52 -2.62
C THR A 529 -21.26 25.06 -3.02
N LEU A 530 -20.93 24.76 -4.28
CA LEU A 530 -20.79 23.41 -4.81
C LEU A 530 -19.74 22.68 -3.97
N ARG A 531 -20.17 22.01 -2.89
CA ARG A 531 -19.33 21.07 -2.15
C ARG A 531 -18.97 19.94 -3.10
N ALA A 532 -17.71 19.93 -3.53
CA ALA A 532 -17.09 18.77 -4.13
C ALA A 532 -17.28 17.58 -3.18
N ARG A 533 -18.02 16.56 -3.64
CA ARG A 533 -18.06 15.28 -2.94
C ARG A 533 -16.65 14.72 -2.94
N PRO A 534 -16.09 14.30 -1.78
CA PRO A 534 -14.80 13.64 -1.77
C PRO A 534 -14.91 12.36 -2.59
N MET A 535 -14.05 12.27 -3.59
CA MET A 535 -13.84 11.12 -4.44
C MET A 535 -13.63 9.89 -3.55
N ARG A 536 -14.52 8.89 -3.65
CA ARG A 536 -14.34 7.61 -2.98
C ARG A 536 -13.02 7.01 -3.50
N LEU A 537 -12.03 6.87 -2.63
CA LEU A 537 -10.84 6.03 -2.86
C LEU A 537 -11.24 4.53 -2.78
N THR A 538 -12.25 4.13 -3.55
CA THR A 538 -12.63 2.74 -3.74
C THR A 538 -12.12 2.30 -5.11
N ALA A 539 -10.92 1.73 -5.15
CA ALA A 539 -10.52 0.66 -6.08
C ALA A 539 -8.98 0.52 -6.09
N TRP A 540 -8.43 -0.08 -5.04
CA TRP A 540 -7.25 -0.92 -5.23
C TRP A 540 -7.77 -2.37 -5.27
N PRO A 541 -7.53 -3.14 -6.33
CA PRO A 541 -8.17 -4.43 -6.49
C PRO A 541 -7.54 -5.42 -5.51
N VAL A 542 -8.29 -5.78 -4.48
CA VAL A 542 -8.08 -7.03 -3.75
C VAL A 542 -8.76 -8.09 -4.60
N THR A 543 -7.98 -9.02 -5.14
CA THR A 543 -8.53 -10.27 -5.66
C THR A 543 -9.34 -10.92 -4.56
N GLU A 544 -10.64 -11.05 -4.83
CA GLU A 544 -11.61 -11.65 -3.95
C GLU A 544 -11.21 -13.10 -3.64
N GLN A 545 -10.85 -13.38 -2.38
CA GLN A 545 -11.30 -14.63 -1.75
C GLN A 545 -12.51 -14.25 -0.89
N GLN A 546 -13.69 -14.46 -1.46
CA GLN A 546 -14.96 -14.41 -0.75
C GLN A 546 -14.88 -15.32 0.48
N VAL A 547 -14.98 -14.72 1.66
CA VAL A 547 -15.46 -15.41 2.86
C VAL A 547 -16.69 -14.65 3.32
N GLY A 548 -17.83 -15.35 3.31
CA GLY A 548 -19.17 -14.80 3.44
C GLY A 548 -19.36 -13.89 4.65
N TYR A 549 -19.80 -12.66 4.37
CA TYR A 549 -20.41 -11.78 5.34
C TYR A 549 -21.80 -12.31 5.69
N LEU A 550 -21.96 -12.90 6.88
CA LEU A 550 -23.26 -13.01 7.51
C LEU A 550 -23.52 -11.75 8.35
N GLN A 551 -24.56 -11.04 7.93
CA GLN A 551 -25.33 -9.96 8.57
C GLN A 551 -24.87 -9.49 9.96
N ARG A 552 -24.52 -8.20 10.04
CA ARG A 552 -24.51 -7.43 11.28
C ARG A 552 -25.94 -7.33 11.82
N ALA A 553 -26.11 -7.65 13.10
CA ALA A 553 -27.20 -7.10 13.90
C ALA A 553 -26.88 -5.64 14.26
N SER A 554 -27.84 -4.76 14.00
CA SER A 554 -27.88 -3.36 14.44
C SER A 554 -27.73 -3.24 15.96
N PHE A 555 -26.79 -2.44 16.43
CA PHE A 555 -26.72 -2.01 17.83
C PHE A 555 -27.17 -0.55 17.91
N GLY A 556 -28.30 -0.33 18.58
CA GLY A 556 -28.64 0.95 19.22
C GLY A 556 -27.99 1.09 20.59
#